data_AF-A0A6L5T9M8-F1
#
_entry.id   AF-A0A6L5T9M8-F1
#
_cell.length_a   1.000
_cell.length_b   1.000
_cell.length_c   1.000
_cell.angle_alpha   90.00
_cell.angle_beta   90.00
_cell.angle_gamma   90.00
#
_symmetry.space_group_name_H-M   'P 1'
#
loop_
_entity.id
_entity.type
_entity.pdbx_description
1 polymer ?
#
loop_
_entity_poly.entity_id
_entity_poly.type
_entity_poly.pdbx_seq_one_letter_code
_entity_poly.pdbx_strand_id
1 'polypeptide(L)'
;MDALLNEDWTAEVVGRMHRCRISNLQLAEECGYSAAYLSTVLNGNKVFENDEAKEKTKNRIIEGLTRLESKILSASRDTDDGSAD
;
A
#
# COMPACT_ATOMS: atom_id res chain seq x y z
N MET A 1 -14.33 21.70 4.09
CA MET A 1 -13.92 20.39 3.53
C MET A 1 -13.00 19.77 4.56
N ASP A 2 -13.62 19.06 5.49
CA ASP A 2 -12.98 18.40 6.62
C ASP A 2 -12.00 17.34 6.13
N ALA A 3 -10.74 17.75 6.00
CA ALA A 3 -9.61 16.85 5.95
C ALA A 3 -9.51 16.18 7.33
N LEU A 4 -10.33 15.16 7.52
CA LEU A 4 -10.11 14.11 8.51
C LEU A 4 -8.65 13.68 8.38
N LEU A 5 -7.86 14.06 9.38
CA LEU A 5 -6.54 13.50 9.65
C LEU A 5 -6.74 12.01 9.95
N ASN A 6 -6.97 11.21 8.89
CA ASN A 6 -6.73 9.79 8.93
C ASN A 6 -5.27 9.65 9.35
N GLU A 7 -5.03 8.95 10.45
CA GLU A 7 -3.74 8.71 11.09
C GLU A 7 -2.57 8.81 10.10
N ASP A 8 -1.53 9.61 10.40
CA ASP A 8 -0.49 10.05 9.45
C ASP A 8 0.01 8.93 8.50
N TRP A 9 0.11 7.71 9.00
CA TRP A 9 0.59 6.55 8.25
C TRP A 9 -0.38 6.04 7.17
N THR A 10 -1.71 6.13 7.37
CA THR A 10 -2.70 5.70 6.37
C THR A 10 -2.71 6.63 5.17
N ALA A 11 -2.65 7.95 5.41
CA ALA A 11 -2.51 8.95 4.36
C ALA A 11 -1.19 8.79 3.60
N GLU A 12 -0.08 8.49 4.30
CA GLU A 12 1.20 8.18 3.67
C GLU A 12 1.10 6.97 2.72
N VAL A 13 0.51 5.86 3.20
CA VAL A 13 0.30 4.64 2.39
C VAL A 13 -0.51 4.97 1.13
N VAL A 14 -1.63 5.69 1.29
CA VAL A 14 -2.47 6.09 0.15
C VAL A 14 -1.70 6.98 -0.82
N GLY A 15 -0.90 7.94 -0.33
CA GLY A 15 -0.09 8.81 -1.18
C GLY A 15 0.97 8.05 -1.98
N ARG A 16 1.64 7.07 -1.36
CA ARG A 16 2.60 6.18 -2.00
C ARG A 16 1.95 5.29 -3.05
N MET A 17 0.78 4.72 -2.74
CA MET A 17 -0.01 3.93 -3.69
C MET A 17 -0.34 4.74 -4.95
N HIS A 18 -0.79 6.00 -4.80
CA HIS A 18 -1.09 6.88 -5.93
C HIS A 18 0.15 7.15 -6.80
N ARG A 19 1.31 7.38 -6.17
CA ARG A 19 2.58 7.61 -6.89
C ARG A 19 2.95 6.45 -7.80
N CYS A 20 2.79 5.22 -7.31
CA CYS A 20 3.14 4.01 -8.06
C CYS A 20 1.95 3.39 -8.80
N ARG A 21 0.78 4.05 -8.83
CA ARG A 21 -0.47 3.51 -9.39
C ARG A 21 -0.83 2.11 -8.86
N ILE A 22 -0.53 1.86 -7.59
CA ILE A 22 -0.86 0.61 -6.90
C ILE A 22 -2.33 0.66 -6.47
N SER A 23 -3.10 -0.35 -6.85
CA SER A 23 -4.50 -0.48 -6.44
C SER A 23 -4.64 -1.10 -5.05
N ASN A 24 -5.77 -0.83 -4.38
CA ASN A 24 -6.12 -1.48 -3.11
C ASN A 24 -6.13 -3.01 -3.23
N LEU A 25 -6.56 -3.55 -4.38
CA LEU A 25 -6.57 -4.99 -4.61
C LEU A 25 -5.14 -5.56 -4.60
N GLN A 26 -4.22 -4.95 -5.35
CA GLN A 26 -2.83 -5.40 -5.41
C GLN A 26 -2.15 -5.38 -4.04
N LEU A 27 -2.36 -4.30 -3.28
CA LEU A 27 -1.81 -4.21 -1.93
C LEU A 27 -2.45 -5.25 -0.98
N ALA A 28 -3.75 -5.48 -1.09
CA ALA A 28 -4.44 -6.48 -0.28
C ALA A 28 -3.91 -7.89 -0.59
N GLU A 29 -3.76 -8.24 -1.86
CA GLU A 29 -3.19 -9.52 -2.29
C GLU A 29 -1.76 -9.71 -1.78
N GLU A 30 -0.90 -8.69 -1.90
CA GLU A 30 0.49 -8.76 -1.41
C GLU A 30 0.55 -8.93 0.12
N CYS A 31 -0.34 -8.27 0.86
CA CYS A 31 -0.39 -8.39 2.31
C CYS A 31 -1.05 -9.70 2.79
N GLY A 32 -1.83 -10.37 1.95
CA GLY A 32 -2.67 -11.51 2.31
C GLY A 32 -4.00 -11.11 2.98
N TYR A 33 -4.51 -9.92 2.66
CA TYR A 33 -5.77 -9.38 3.17
C TYR A 33 -6.85 -9.37 2.09
N SER A 34 -8.11 -9.19 2.51
CA SER A 34 -9.19 -8.87 1.58
C SER A 34 -9.18 -7.38 1.25
N ALA A 35 -9.60 -7.03 0.03
CA ALA A 35 -9.72 -5.64 -0.39
C ALA A 35 -10.67 -4.83 0.52
N ALA A 36 -11.74 -5.46 1.02
CA ALA A 36 -12.67 -4.84 1.98
C ALA A 36 -12.00 -4.57 3.33
N TYR A 37 -11.20 -5.51 3.84
CA TYR A 37 -10.44 -5.31 5.08
C TYR A 37 -9.44 -4.17 4.93
N LEU A 38 -8.64 -4.19 3.85
CA LEU A 38 -7.65 -3.15 3.60
C LEU A 38 -8.31 -1.77 3.47
N SER A 39 -9.42 -1.66 2.73
CA SER A 39 -10.16 -0.41 2.61
C SER A 39 -10.70 0.07 3.96
N THR A 40 -11.19 -0.83 4.82
CA THR A 40 -11.65 -0.47 6.17
C THR A 40 -10.52 0.09 7.03
N VAL A 41 -9.32 -0.52 6.93
CA VAL A 41 -8.12 -0.06 7.64
C VAL A 41 -7.65 1.31 7.12
N LEU A 42 -7.50 1.46 5.81
CA LEU A 42 -6.98 2.70 5.20
C LEU A 42 -7.97 3.88 5.31
N ASN A 43 -9.26 3.60 5.45
CA ASN A 43 -10.28 4.61 5.75
C ASN A 43 -10.32 4.99 7.24
N GLY A 44 -9.47 4.40 8.10
CA GLY A 44 -9.48 4.68 9.54
C GLY A 44 -10.68 4.10 10.29
N ASN A 45 -11.49 3.26 9.64
CA ASN A 45 -12.72 2.69 10.21
C ASN A 45 -12.46 1.38 10.97
N LYS A 46 -11.23 0.87 10.96
CA LYS A 46 -10.86 -0.36 11.66
C LYS A 46 -10.63 -0.09 13.15
N VAL A 47 -11.45 -0.71 13.99
CA VAL A 47 -11.18 -0.83 15.43
C VAL A 47 -10.24 -2.01 15.67
N PHE A 48 -9.12 -1.74 16.34
CA PHE A 48 -8.14 -2.73 16.77
C PHE A 48 -8.34 -3.04 18.26
N GLU A 49 -8.08 -4.29 18.64
CA GLU A 49 -8.23 -4.73 20.03
C GLU A 49 -7.16 -4.11 20.96
N ASN A 50 -5.97 -3.85 20.42
CA ASN A 50 -4.86 -3.21 21.11
C ASN A 50 -3.90 -2.53 20.11
N ASP A 51 -2.97 -1.73 20.62
CA ASP A 51 -1.96 -1.03 19.81
C ASP A 51 -1.01 -1.99 19.09
N GLU A 52 -0.72 -3.17 19.66
CA GLU A 52 0.15 -4.17 19.04
C GLU A 52 -0.48 -4.74 17.74
N ALA A 53 -1.78 -5.04 17.76
CA ALA A 53 -2.51 -5.52 16.58
C ALA A 53 -2.56 -4.45 15.47
N LYS A 54 -2.70 -3.19 15.87
CA LYS A 54 -2.63 -2.04 14.97
C LYS A 54 -1.25 -1.91 14.34
N GLU A 55 -0.19 -1.97 15.15
CA GLU A 55 1.18 -1.87 14.68
C GLU A 55 1.56 -3.04 13.75
N LYS A 56 1.17 -4.28 14.09
CA LYS A 56 1.34 -5.45 13.21
C LYS A 56 0.67 -5.25 11.86
N THR A 57 -0.56 -4.75 11.86
CA THR A 57 -1.31 -4.47 10.61
C THR A 57 -0.64 -3.37 9.80
N LYS A 58 -0.23 -2.28 10.45
CA LYS A 58 0.51 -1.18 9.83
C LYS A 58 1.81 -1.67 9.18
N ASN A 59 2.65 -2.39 9.92
CA ASN A 59 3.92 -2.93 9.43
C ASN A 59 3.69 -3.85 8.22
N ARG A 60 2.71 -4.75 8.30
CA ARG A 60 2.36 -5.65 7.19
C ARG A 60 1.98 -4.91 5.91
N ILE A 61 1.21 -3.82 6.04
CA ILE A 61 0.80 -2.97 4.91
C ILE A 61 1.99 -2.23 4.32
N ILE A 62 2.83 -1.63 5.16
CA ILE A 62 4.02 -0.87 4.73
C ILE A 62 5.03 -1.79 4.03
N GLU A 63 5.27 -2.98 4.58
CA GLU A 63 6.15 -3.99 3.97
C GLU A 63 5.61 -4.46 2.61
N GLY A 64 4.32 -4.77 2.52
CA GLY A 64 3.69 -5.16 1.25
C GLY A 64 3.78 -4.07 0.19
N LEU A 65 3.50 -2.81 0.59
CA LEU A 65 3.62 -1.66 -0.30
C LEU A 65 5.06 -1.49 -0.82
N THR A 66 6.06 -1.57 0.07
CA THR A 66 7.48 -1.44 -0.30
C THR A 66 7.92 -2.53 -1.30
N ARG A 67 7.41 -3.75 -1.15
CA ARG A 67 7.63 -4.84 -2.12
C ARG A 67 7.02 -4.52 -3.48
N LEU A 68 5.80 -4.00 -3.52
CA LEU A 68 5.12 -3.62 -4.77
C LEU A 68 5.83 -2.46 -5.48
N GLU A 69 6.24 -1.43 -4.74
CA GLU A 69 7.03 -0.32 -5.29
C GLU A 69 8.32 -0.84 -5.91
N SER A 70 9.03 -1.74 -5.22
CA SER A 70 10.25 -2.36 -5.73
C SER A 70 10.03 -3.16 -7.01
N LYS A 71 8.92 -3.92 -7.09
CA LYS A 71 8.54 -4.69 -8.30
C LYS A 71 8.24 -3.77 -9.49
N ILE A 72 7.58 -2.62 -9.26
CA ILE A 72 7.25 -1.64 -10.31
C ILE A 72 8.51 -0.93 -10.80
N LEU A 73 9.40 -0.56 -9.89
CA LEU A 73 10.69 0.06 -10.19
C LEU A 73 11.62 -0.89 -10.97
N SER A 74 11.66 -2.18 -10.61
CA SER A 74 12.46 -3.16 -11.35
C SER A 74 11.88 -3.43 -12.74
N ALA A 75 10.57 -3.62 -12.86
CA ALA A 75 9.91 -3.89 -14.14
C ALA A 75 10.07 -2.76 -15.17
N SER A 76 10.29 -1.52 -14.72
CA SER A 76 10.55 -0.38 -15.61
C SER A 76 11.97 -0.36 -16.21
N ARG A 77 12.91 -1.18 -15.72
CA ARG A 77 14.30 -1.25 -16.23
C ARG A 77 14.50 -2.33 -17.29
N ASP A 78 13.58 -3.29 -17.42
CA ASP A 78 13.74 -4.44 -18.31
C ASP A 78 13.17 -4.24 -19.73
N THR A 79 12.66 -3.05 -20.07
CA THR A 79 12.18 -2.71 -21.43
C THR A 79 13.19 -1.95 -22.30
N ASP A 80 14.48 -1.92 -21.93
CA ASP A 80 15.54 -1.49 -22.86
C ASP A 80 15.83 -2.64 -23.85
N ASP A 81 14.88 -2.87 -24.77
CA ASP A 81 15.12 -3.66 -25.97
C ASP A 81 16.06 -2.85 -26.85
N GLY A 82 17.33 -3.24 -26.81
CA GLY A 82 18.37 -2.71 -27.67
C GLY A 82 18.02 -2.93 -29.13
N SER A 83 17.44 -1.90 -29.75
CA SER A 83 17.37 -1.77 -31.19
C SER A 83 18.79 -1.53 -31.71
N ALA A 84 19.48 -2.62 -32.03
CA ALA A 84 20.64 -2.59 -32.91
C ALA A 84 20.14 -2.38 -34.35
N ASP A 85 20.48 -1.24 -34.95
CA ASP A 85 20.52 -1.03 -36.40
C ASP A 85 21.99 -1.00 -36.84
#